data_AF-A0A1Y5R7C4-F1
#
_entry.id   AF-A0A1Y5R7C4-F1
#
_cell.length_a   1.000
_cell.length_b   1.000
_cell.length_c   1.000
_cell.angle_alpha   90.00
_cell.angle_beta   90.00
_cell.angle_gamma   90.00
#
_symmetry.space_group_name_H-M   'P 1'
#
loop_
_entity.id
_entity.type
_entity.pdbx_description
1 polymer ?
#
loop_
_entity_poly.entity_id
_entity_poly.type
_entity_poly.pdbx_seq_one_letter_code
_entity_poly.pdbx_strand_id
1 'polypeptide(L)'
;MHLACRNLSLSWSGRTNAALADISHSFSPGVTGLVGANGSGKSSLIALLSGAVTPSAGAVQRQGRVGLLRQRLDPSEPIASVFGVEPEPRALRGALLVVSHDNSFLQAIGIEREIRLQPSQSQGSANSTELPSGSRM
;
A
#
# COMPACT_ATOMS: atom_id res chain seq x y z
N MET A 1 -17.06 2.87 -9.48
CA MET A 1 -15.59 2.74 -9.62
C MET A 1 -15.11 1.79 -8.52
N HIS A 2 -14.34 0.76 -8.83
CA HIS A 2 -13.90 -0.24 -7.83
C HIS A 2 -12.40 -0.51 -8.00
N LEU A 3 -11.60 -0.07 -7.03
CA LEU A 3 -10.20 -0.47 -6.91
C LEU A 3 -10.11 -1.42 -5.71
N ALA A 4 -9.59 -2.63 -5.90
CA ALA A 4 -9.39 -3.57 -4.82
C ALA A 4 -8.19 -4.46 -5.09
N CYS A 5 -7.56 -4.93 -4.02
CA CYS A 5 -6.56 -5.98 -4.07
C CYS A 5 -6.97 -7.14 -3.14
N ARG A 6 -6.63 -8.36 -3.54
CA ARG A 6 -6.83 -9.57 -2.73
C ARG A 6 -5.57 -10.40 -2.71
N ASN A 7 -5.17 -10.80 -1.51
CA ASN A 7 -4.00 -11.61 -1.21
C ASN A 7 -2.73 -11.10 -1.92
N LEU A 8 -2.62 -9.78 -2.04
CA LEU A 8 -1.64 -9.14 -2.88
C LEU A 8 -0.27 -9.21 -2.21
N SER A 9 0.65 -9.93 -2.85
CA SER A 9 2.00 -10.10 -2.36
C SER A 9 3.01 -9.73 -3.44
N LEU A 10 4.14 -9.17 -3.02
CA LEU A 10 5.24 -8.82 -3.91
C LEU A 10 6.57 -9.18 -3.27
N SER A 11 7.36 -9.96 -3.99
CA SER A 11 8.74 -10.29 -3.65
C SER A 11 9.64 -9.84 -4.80
N TRP A 12 10.74 -9.17 -4.46
CA TRP A 12 11.75 -8.80 -5.43
C TRP A 12 12.79 -9.90 -5.52
N SER A 13 13.20 -10.26 -6.74
CA SER A 13 14.29 -11.21 -6.96
C SER A 13 15.55 -10.74 -6.22
N GLY A 14 16.07 -11.57 -5.32
CA GLY A 14 17.26 -11.25 -4.51
C GLY A 14 16.96 -10.68 -3.11
N ARG A 15 15.70 -10.52 -2.70
CA ARG A 15 15.34 -10.29 -1.30
C ARG A 15 14.81 -11.55 -0.64
N THR A 16 15.30 -11.86 0.56
CA THR A 16 14.81 -12.96 1.41
C THR A 16 13.39 -12.71 1.91
N ASN A 17 13.00 -11.45 2.11
CA ASN A 17 11.67 -11.08 2.60
C ASN A 17 10.82 -10.49 1.48
N ALA A 18 9.54 -10.89 1.46
CA ALA A 18 8.53 -10.27 0.62
C ALA A 18 8.44 -8.77 0.95
N ALA A 19 8.41 -7.91 -0.05
CA ALA A 19 8.23 -6.46 0.16
C ALA A 19 6.81 -6.11 0.60
N LEU A 20 5.84 -6.94 0.23
CA LEU A 20 4.46 -6.92 0.69
C LEU A 20 3.96 -8.36 0.79
N ALA A 21 3.21 -8.67 1.84
CA ALA A 21 2.65 -9.99 2.06
C ALA A 21 1.16 -9.87 2.39
N ASP A 22 0.35 -10.60 1.63
CA ASP A 22 -1.08 -10.82 1.88
C ASP A 22 -1.92 -9.54 2.12
N ILE A 23 -1.72 -8.54 1.27
CA ILE A 23 -2.51 -7.30 1.36
C ILE A 23 -3.84 -7.48 0.65
N SER A 24 -4.93 -7.42 1.43
CA SER A 24 -6.30 -7.42 0.91
C SER A 24 -7.00 -6.14 1.33
N HIS A 25 -7.40 -5.32 0.36
CA HIS A 25 -8.11 -4.07 0.64
C HIS A 25 -9.00 -3.65 -0.52
N SER A 26 -10.21 -3.17 -0.21
CA SER A 26 -11.06 -2.45 -1.15
C SER A 26 -10.91 -0.94 -0.93
N PHE A 27 -10.82 -0.19 -2.01
CA PHE A 27 -10.72 1.26 -2.03
C PHE A 27 -12.02 1.84 -2.60
N SER A 28 -12.81 2.46 -1.72
CA SER A 28 -14.01 3.19 -2.11
C SER A 28 -13.65 4.58 -2.67
N PRO A 29 -14.53 5.24 -3.45
CA PRO A 29 -14.30 6.61 -3.91
C PRO A 29 -13.95 7.58 -2.77
N GLY A 30 -13.19 8.63 -3.07
CA GLY A 30 -12.69 9.60 -2.08
C GLY A 30 -11.18 9.47 -1.82
N VAL A 31 -10.70 10.16 -0.79
CA VAL A 31 -9.26 10.22 -0.47
C VAL A 31 -8.88 9.20 0.58
N THR A 32 -7.94 8.31 0.24
CA THR A 32 -7.35 7.34 1.15
C THR A 32 -5.87 7.66 1.35
N GLY A 33 -5.47 7.90 2.59
CA GLY A 33 -4.08 8.03 2.99
C GLY A 33 -3.44 6.66 3.20
N LEU A 34 -2.25 6.46 2.64
CA LEU A 34 -1.38 5.31 2.89
C LEU A 34 -0.22 5.75 3.77
N VAL A 35 -0.15 5.17 4.96
CA VAL A 35 0.82 5.52 6.01
C VAL A 35 1.63 4.29 6.38
N GLY A 36 2.86 4.51 6.84
CA GLY A 36 3.75 3.44 7.26
C GLY A 36 5.19 3.90 7.31
N ALA A 37 6.04 3.15 8.01
CA ALA A 37 7.46 3.46 8.12
C ALA A 37 8.17 3.45 6.75
N ASN A 38 9.35 4.08 6.67
CA ASN A 38 10.21 3.90 5.51
C ASN A 38 10.58 2.42 5.36
N GLY A 39 10.45 1.88 4.16
CA GLY A 39 10.61 0.45 3.91
C GLY A 39 9.38 -0.42 4.19
N SER A 40 8.25 0.12 4.66
CA SER A 40 7.02 -0.67 4.91
C SER A 40 6.28 -1.15 3.64
N GLY A 41 6.85 -0.93 2.45
CA GLY A 41 6.24 -1.36 1.18
C GLY A 41 5.26 -0.38 0.54
N LYS A 42 5.15 0.88 1.00
CA LYS A 42 4.24 1.88 0.40
C LYS A 42 4.44 2.05 -1.11
N SER A 43 5.67 2.28 -1.55
CA SER A 43 6.02 2.40 -2.97
C SER A 43 5.76 1.12 -3.75
N SER A 44 5.94 -0.05 -3.11
CA SER A 44 5.60 -1.35 -3.70
C SER A 44 4.09 -1.47 -3.92
N LEU A 45 3.27 -1.07 -2.93
CA LEU A 45 1.81 -1.17 -3.02
C LEU A 45 1.29 -0.24 -4.11
N ILE A 46 1.82 0.99 -4.16
CA ILE A 46 1.57 1.93 -5.24
C ILE A 46 1.86 1.30 -6.61
N ALA A 47 3.05 0.70 -6.78
CA ALA A 47 3.46 0.13 -8.05
C ALA A 47 2.55 -1.04 -8.49
N LEU A 48 2.08 -1.84 -7.54
CA LEU A 48 1.10 -2.90 -7.80
C LEU A 48 -0.28 -2.34 -8.12
N LEU A 49 -0.75 -1.31 -7.40
CA LEU A 49 -2.05 -0.71 -7.62
C LEU A 49 -2.11 0.09 -8.93
N SER A 50 -1.00 0.71 -9.35
CA SER A 50 -0.89 1.41 -10.64
C SER A 50 -0.68 0.47 -11.82
N GLY A 51 -0.25 -0.77 -11.57
CA GLY A 51 0.07 -1.74 -12.62
C GLY A 51 1.46 -1.57 -13.23
N ALA A 52 2.33 -0.78 -12.59
CA ALA A 52 3.73 -0.70 -12.96
C ALA A 52 4.51 -1.99 -12.65
N VAL A 53 4.02 -2.79 -11.69
CA VAL A 53 4.63 -4.06 -11.28
C VAL A 53 3.56 -5.14 -11.19
N THR A 54 3.91 -6.35 -11.63
CA THR A 54 3.07 -7.55 -11.49
C THR A 54 3.21 -8.12 -10.08
N PRO A 55 2.10 -8.45 -9.40
CA PRO A 55 2.18 -9.12 -8.10
C PRO A 55 2.81 -10.51 -8.23
N SER A 56 3.55 -10.92 -7.20
CA SER A 56 4.06 -12.29 -7.08
C SER A 56 2.94 -13.26 -6.68
N ALA A 57 1.91 -12.78 -5.99
CA ALA A 57 0.68 -13.52 -5.70
C ALA A 57 -0.52 -12.58 -5.52
N GLY A 58 -1.72 -13.11 -5.72
CA GLY A 58 -2.97 -12.36 -5.63
C GLY A 58 -3.28 -11.56 -6.89
N ALA A 59 -4.24 -10.64 -6.78
CA ALA A 59 -4.71 -9.84 -7.92
C ALA A 59 -5.13 -8.43 -7.50
N VAL A 60 -4.99 -7.49 -8.44
CA VAL A 60 -5.55 -6.14 -8.34
C VAL A 60 -6.69 -6.01 -9.34
N GLN A 61 -7.88 -5.70 -8.84
CA GLN A 61 -9.04 -5.33 -9.64
C GLN A 61 -9.13 -3.82 -9.75
N ARG A 62 -9.12 -3.30 -10.97
CA ARG A 62 -9.20 -1.86 -11.27
C ARG A 62 -10.37 -1.62 -12.22
N GLN A 63 -11.39 -0.93 -11.74
CA GLN A 63 -12.47 -0.41 -12.57
C GLN A 63 -12.54 1.10 -12.39
N GLY A 64 -11.97 1.87 -13.33
CA GLY A 64 -11.97 3.35 -13.42
C GLY A 64 -10.58 4.00 -13.39
N ARG A 65 -10.51 5.32 -13.17
CA ARG A 65 -9.24 6.09 -13.19
C ARG A 65 -8.60 6.17 -11.79
N VAL A 66 -7.45 5.51 -11.63
CA VAL A 66 -6.64 5.62 -10.41
C VAL A 66 -5.62 6.76 -10.60
N GLY A 67 -5.68 7.77 -9.75
CA GLY A 67 -4.69 8.84 -9.69
C GLY A 67 -3.66 8.55 -8.61
N LEU A 68 -2.39 8.61 -8.95
CA LEU A 68 -1.29 8.47 -7.98
C LEU A 68 -0.61 9.82 -7.77
N LEU A 69 -0.53 10.23 -6.51
CA LEU A 69 0.21 11.41 -6.10
C LEU A 69 1.52 10.98 -5.46
N ARG A 70 2.64 11.25 -6.13
CA ARG A 70 3.96 11.02 -5.56
C ARG A 70 4.35 12.22 -4.72
N GLN A 71 4.90 11.95 -3.53
CA GLN A 71 5.25 12.90 -2.49
C GLN A 71 6.22 13.99 -3.00
N ARG A 72 5.67 15.07 -3.54
CA ARG A 72 6.37 16.32 -3.83
C ARG A 72 5.39 17.49 -3.84
N LEU A 73 4.61 17.56 -2.77
CA LEU A 73 3.62 18.61 -2.58
C LEU A 73 4.06 19.51 -1.45
N ASP A 74 4.01 20.79 -1.73
CA ASP A 74 4.03 21.80 -0.69
C ASP A 74 2.75 21.63 0.13
N PRO A 75 2.81 21.45 1.47
CA PRO A 75 1.63 21.36 2.32
C PRO A 75 0.71 22.59 2.21
N SER A 76 1.22 23.71 1.69
CA SER A 76 0.44 24.92 1.41
C SER A 76 -0.33 24.89 0.09
N GLU A 77 -0.05 23.94 -0.82
CA GLU A 77 -0.77 23.83 -2.08
C GLU A 77 -2.07 23.04 -1.93
N PRO A 78 -3.22 23.59 -2.37
CA PRO A 78 -4.47 22.86 -2.39
C PRO A 78 -4.37 21.69 -3.37
N ILE A 79 -4.91 20.54 -2.97
CA ILE A 79 -4.83 19.29 -3.73
C ILE A 79 -5.39 19.41 -5.15
N ALA A 80 -6.36 20.30 -5.37
CA ALA A 80 -6.93 20.63 -6.68
C ALA A 80 -5.86 21.09 -7.68
N SER A 81 -4.89 21.89 -7.23
CA SER A 81 -3.77 22.38 -8.05
C SER A 81 -2.88 21.24 -8.54
N VAL A 82 -2.73 20.19 -7.73
CA VAL A 82 -1.88 19.04 -8.05
C VAL A 82 -2.46 18.18 -9.15
N PHE A 83 -3.78 18.01 -9.15
CA PHE A 83 -4.45 17.18 -10.14
C PHE A 83 -4.81 17.95 -11.42
N GLY A 84 -4.60 19.27 -11.46
CA GLY A 84 -5.09 20.13 -12.54
C GLY A 84 -6.63 20.04 -12.69
N VAL A 85 -7.32 19.54 -11.67
CA VAL A 85 -8.77 19.41 -11.61
C VAL A 85 -9.26 20.10 -10.35
N GLU A 86 -9.84 21.27 -10.54
CA GLU A 86 -11.04 21.63 -9.80
C GLU A 86 -12.08 20.54 -10.12
N PRO A 87 -12.45 19.70 -9.15
CA PRO A 87 -12.97 20.17 -7.88
C PRO A 87 -12.31 19.52 -6.65
N GLU A 88 -12.77 19.94 -5.47
CA GLU A 88 -12.58 19.29 -4.17
C GLU A 88 -12.35 17.78 -4.27
N PRO A 89 -11.39 17.21 -3.54
CA PRO A 89 -11.12 15.77 -3.55
C PRO A 89 -12.36 14.90 -3.28
N ARG A 90 -13.38 15.43 -2.58
CA ARG A 90 -14.67 14.78 -2.33
C ARG A 90 -15.53 14.60 -3.59
N ALA A 91 -15.30 15.40 -4.62
CA ALA A 91 -15.98 15.31 -5.91
C ALA A 91 -15.31 14.31 -6.87
N LEU A 92 -14.15 13.75 -6.50
CA LEU A 92 -13.50 12.68 -7.27
C LEU A 92 -14.43 11.46 -7.30
N ARG A 93 -14.94 11.14 -8.49
CA ARG A 93 -15.64 9.87 -8.74
C ARG A 93 -14.72 8.64 -8.69
N GLY A 94 -13.46 8.82 -8.32
CA GLY A 94 -12.45 7.79 -8.17
C GLY A 94 -11.80 7.76 -6.79
N ALA A 95 -10.84 6.85 -6.64
CA ALA A 95 -10.06 6.73 -5.42
C ALA A 95 -8.72 7.46 -5.60
N LEU A 96 -8.40 8.33 -4.65
CA LEU A 96 -7.09 8.97 -4.56
C LEU A 96 -6.28 8.31 -3.44
N LEU A 97 -5.13 7.74 -3.78
CA LEU A 97 -4.17 7.23 -2.82
C LEU A 97 -3.06 8.25 -2.58
N VAL A 98 -2.98 8.78 -1.35
CA VAL A 98 -1.93 9.72 -0.95
C VAL A 98 -0.94 9.02 -0.05
N VAL A 99 0.35 9.10 -0.35
CA VAL A 99 1.39 8.39 0.39
C VAL A 99 2.28 9.38 1.10
N SER A 100 2.22 9.36 2.44
CA SER A 100 3.04 10.24 3.27
C SER A 100 3.44 9.54 4.56
N HIS A 101 4.58 9.94 5.11
CA HIS A 101 4.98 9.63 6.47
C HIS A 101 4.70 10.80 7.43
N ASP A 102 4.28 11.94 6.90
CA ASP A 102 3.85 13.12 7.65
C ASP A 102 2.33 13.05 7.87
N ASN A 103 1.94 12.83 9.11
CA ASN A 103 0.54 12.74 9.52
C ASN A 103 -0.18 14.11 9.44
N SER A 104 0.53 15.21 9.69
CA SER A 104 -0.05 16.57 9.60
C SER A 104 -0.42 16.90 8.17
N PHE A 105 0.42 16.51 7.21
CA PHE A 105 0.10 16.61 5.78
C PHE A 105 -1.15 15.78 5.41
N LEU A 106 -1.24 14.53 5.90
CA LEU A 106 -2.40 13.67 5.63
C LEU A 106 -3.71 14.23 6.21
N GLN A 107 -3.65 14.88 7.37
CA GLN A 107 -4.81 15.56 7.94
C GLN A 107 -5.18 16.82 7.14
N ALA A 108 -4.19 17.60 6.71
CA ALA A 108 -4.41 18.84 5.94
C ALA A 108 -5.09 18.59 4.58
N ILE A 109 -4.74 17.51 3.89
CA ILE A 109 -5.41 17.10 2.63
C ILE A 109 -6.81 16.52 2.84
N GLY A 110 -7.24 16.31 4.10
CA GLY A 110 -8.56 15.79 4.43
C GLY A 110 -8.76 14.34 4.00
N ILE A 111 -7.83 13.44 4.33
CA ILE A 111 -8.05 12.01 4.09
C ILE A 111 -9.35 11.54 4.76
N GLU A 112 -10.14 10.76 4.04
CA GLU A 112 -11.36 10.16 4.59
C GLU A 112 -11.06 8.81 5.25
N ARG A 113 -9.97 8.17 4.83
CA ARG A 113 -9.57 6.83 5.27
C ARG A 113 -8.06 6.75 5.39
N GLU A 114 -7.60 6.00 6.38
CA GLU A 114 -6.20 5.69 6.58
C GLU A 114 -5.97 4.18 6.36
N ILE A 115 -4.97 3.84 5.55
CA ILE A 115 -4.43 2.48 5.44
C ILE A 115 -3.02 2.51 5.98
N ARG A 116 -2.76 1.69 7.00
CA ARG A 116 -1.45 1.55 7.61
C ARG A 116 -0.76 0.28 7.14
N LEU A 117 0.38 0.44 6.48
CA LEU A 117 1.24 -0.69 6.15
C LEU A 117 2.17 -0.98 7.31
N GLN A 118 2.12 -2.21 7.79
CA GLN A 118 3.14 -2.75 8.68
C GLN A 118 4.29 -3.31 7.83
N PRO A 119 5.55 -3.19 8.28
CA PRO A 119 6.65 -3.92 7.67
C PRO A 119 6.27 -5.41 7.63
N SER A 120 6.56 -6.07 6.51
CA SER A 120 6.48 -7.52 6.41
C SER A 120 7.37 -8.13 7.51
N GLN A 121 6.76 -8.57 8.60
CA GLN A 121 7.47 -9.35 9.62
C GLN A 121 7.98 -10.59 8.90
N SER A 122 9.31 -10.74 8.86
CA SER A 122 9.94 -11.98 8.46
C SER A 122 9.31 -13.10 9.28
N GLN A 123 8.53 -13.99 8.66
CA GLN A 123 8.23 -15.29 9.25
C GLN A 123 9.54 -16.09 9.29
N GLY A 124 10.40 -15.73 10.23
CA GLY A 124 11.45 -16.58 10.75
C GLY A 124 10.91 -17.24 12.00
N SER A 125 10.12 -18.30 11.83
CA SER A 125 10.03 -19.31 12.88
C SER A 125 10.63 -20.58 12.32
N ALA A 126 11.91 -20.77 12.62
CA ALA A 126 12.56 -22.05 12.51
C ALA A 126 11.77 -23.03 13.37
N ASN A 127 10.97 -23.87 12.73
CA ASN A 127 10.47 -25.07 13.39
C ASN A 127 11.65 -26.04 13.41
N SER A 128 12.57 -25.82 14.36
CA SER A 128 13.63 -26.78 14.68
C SER A 128 12.93 -28.06 15.06
N THR A 129 13.01 -29.03 14.16
CA THR A 129 12.65 -30.41 14.39
C THR A 129 13.49 -30.90 15.58
N GLU A 130 12.90 -30.93 16.77
CA GLU A 130 13.41 -31.75 17.86
C GLU A 130 13.38 -33.20 17.37
N LEU A 131 14.56 -33.68 16.98
CA LEU A 131 14.83 -35.10 16.84
C LEU A 131 14.66 -35.71 18.24
N PRO A 132 13.77 -36.70 18.45
CA PRO A 132 13.88 -37.51 19.64
C PRO A 132 15.18 -38.30 19.51
N SER A 133 16.18 -37.93 20.30
CA SER A 133 17.38 -38.75 20.51
C SER A 133 16.96 -40.05 21.19
N GLY A 134 16.55 -41.00 20.36
CA GLY A 134 16.50 -42.42 20.70
C GLY A 134 17.91 -43.00 20.59
N SER A 135 18.53 -43.25 21.74
CA SER A 135 19.62 -44.22 21.92
C SER A 135 19.70 -44.50 23.43
N ARG A 136 18.99 -45.50 23.95
CA ARG A 136 19.36 -46.93 24.00
C ARG A 136 20.62 -47.17 24.82
N MET A 137 20.44 -47.47 26.12
CA MET A 137 20.86 -48.68 26.84
C MET A 137 20.71 -48.46 28.36
#